data_AF-A0A7J3ZQY7-F1
#
_entry.id   AF-A0A7J3ZQY7-F1
#
_cell.length_a   1.000
_cell.length_b   1.000
_cell.length_c   1.000
_cell.angle_alpha   90.00
_cell.angle_beta   90.00
_cell.angle_gamma   90.00
#
_symmetry.space_group_name_H-M   'P 1'
#
loop_
_entity.id
_entity.type
_entity.pdbx_description
1 polymer ?
#
loop_
_entity_poly.entity_id
_entity_poly.type
_entity_poly.pdbx_seq_one_letter_code
_entity_poly.pdbx_strand_id
1 'polypeptide(L)'
;MPEASLMFFIGFALIILGIALSFIAAIIMFLKGVRESGARGVKGGGLIMLGPIPIIFGTDKETMRTLIILSIVLLIVALAFILIVSWLPLTMK
;
A
#
# COMPACT_ATOMS: atom_id res chain seq x y z
N MET A 1 35.90 -12.48 18.67
CA MET A 1 35.21 -11.17 18.67
C MET A 1 33.72 -11.38 18.95
N PRO A 2 33.33 -11.72 20.19
CA PRO A 2 31.94 -12.09 20.55
C PRO A 2 30.94 -10.93 20.56
N GLU A 3 31.41 -9.69 20.69
CA GLU A 3 30.55 -8.49 20.74
C GLU A 3 29.82 -8.23 19.41
N ALA A 4 30.47 -8.52 18.28
CA ALA A 4 29.89 -8.32 16.95
C ALA A 4 28.72 -9.28 16.69
N SER A 5 28.82 -10.54 17.16
CA SER A 5 27.73 -11.50 17.08
C SER A 5 26.53 -11.09 17.92
N LEU A 6 26.74 -10.54 19.12
CA LEU A 6 25.66 -10.07 19.98
C LEU A 6 24.89 -8.89 19.36
N MET A 7 25.60 -7.91 18.79
CA MET A 7 24.96 -6.80 18.07
C MET A 7 24.12 -7.28 16.88
N PHE A 8 24.64 -8.27 16.14
CA PHE A 8 23.89 -8.89 15.05
C PHE A 8 22.61 -9.56 15.54
N PHE A 9 22.66 -10.38 16.59
CA PHE A 9 21.47 -11.05 17.12
C PHE A 9 20.44 -10.07 17.67
N ILE A 10 20.86 -9.02 18.37
CA ILE A 10 19.96 -7.99 18.89
C ILE A 10 19.30 -7.23 17.73
N GLY A 11 20.07 -6.83 16.72
CA GLY A 11 19.53 -6.16 15.53
C GLY A 11 18.54 -7.04 14.76
N PHE A 12 18.88 -8.31 14.55
CA PHE A 12 18.00 -9.27 13.90
C PHE A 12 16.72 -9.51 14.69
N ALA A 13 16.82 -9.68 16.01
CA ALA A 13 15.65 -9.83 16.89
C ALA A 13 14.73 -8.60 16.84
N LEU A 14 15.29 -7.39 16.78
CA LEU A 14 14.53 -6.15 16.68
C LEU A 14 13.75 -6.05 15.36
N ILE A 15 14.37 -6.46 14.25
CA ILE A 15 13.72 -6.49 12.92
C ILE A 15 12.54 -7.47 12.94
N ILE A 16 12.76 -8.69 13.42
CA ILE A 16 11.70 -9.72 13.52
C ILE A 16 10.57 -9.24 14.42
N LEU A 17 10.90 -8.62 15.56
CA LEU A 17 9.91 -8.06 16.48
C LEU A 17 9.11 -6.93 15.82
N GLY A 18 9.78 -6.02 15.10
CA GLY A 18 9.13 -4.93 14.39
C GLY A 18 8.16 -5.42 13.30
N ILE A 19 8.57 -6.43 12.54
CA ILE A 19 7.70 -7.09 11.55
C ILE A 19 6.50 -7.73 12.26
N ALA A 20 6.74 -8.54 13.30
CA ALA A 20 5.67 -9.20 14.05
C ALA A 20 4.63 -8.20 14.60
N LEU A 21 5.08 -7.10 15.21
CA LEU A 21 4.21 -6.05 15.72
C LEU A 21 3.39 -5.38 14.61
N SER A 22 4.00 -5.15 13.44
CA SER A 22 3.31 -4.56 12.29
C SER A 22 2.19 -5.47 11.78
N PHE A 23 2.44 -6.78 11.72
CA PHE A 23 1.43 -7.78 11.37
C PHE A 23 0.29 -7.84 12.40
N ILE A 24 0.61 -7.86 13.70
CA ILE A 24 -0.40 -7.87 14.77
C ILE A 24 -1.29 -6.63 14.69
N ALA A 25 -0.70 -5.45 14.50
CA ALA A 25 -1.44 -4.20 14.35
C ALA A 25 -2.37 -4.24 13.13
N ALA A 26 -1.88 -4.70 11.98
CA ALA A 26 -2.66 -4.83 10.75
C ALA A 26 -3.86 -5.78 10.94
N ILE A 27 -3.67 -6.93 11.60
CA ILE A 27 -4.73 -7.89 11.89
C ILE A 27 -5.79 -7.27 12.81
N ILE A 28 -5.39 -6.60 13.89
CA ILE A 28 -6.33 -5.95 14.81
C ILE A 28 -7.15 -4.88 14.09
N MET A 29 -6.52 -4.06 13.24
CA MET A 29 -7.21 -3.03 12.45
C MET A 29 -8.20 -3.64 11.46
N PHE A 30 -7.81 -4.71 10.77
CA PHE A 30 -8.68 -5.43 9.85
C PHE A 30 -9.91 -6.02 10.57
N LEU A 31 -9.70 -6.71 11.68
CA LEU A 31 -10.79 -7.32 12.47
C LEU A 31 -11.74 -6.26 13.04
N LYS A 32 -11.23 -5.10 13.49
CA LYS A 32 -12.06 -3.98 13.95
C LYS A 32 -12.92 -3.40 12.83
N GLY A 33 -12.34 -3.18 11.64
CA GLY A 33 -13.07 -2.66 10.47
C GLY A 33 -14.20 -3.59 9.99
N VAL A 34 -14.02 -4.90 10.11
CA VAL A 34 -15.05 -5.89 9.78
C VAL A 34 -16.22 -5.84 10.77
N ARG A 35 -15.96 -5.64 12.08
CA ARG A 35 -17.00 -5.64 13.12
C ARG A 35 -17.94 -4.44 13.05
N GLU A 36 -17.45 -3.27 12.63
CA GLU A 36 -18.28 -2.06 12.44
C GLU A 36 -19.18 -2.11 11.19
N SER A 37 -18.86 -2.97 10.21
CA SER A 37 -19.62 -3.08 8.96
C SER A 37 -20.95 -3.86 9.08
N GLY A 38 -21.19 -4.57 10.19
CA GLY A 38 -22.38 -5.43 10.36
C GLY A 38 -23.72 -4.70 10.48
N ALA A 39 -23.72 -3.39 10.78
CA ALA A 39 -24.95 -2.62 11.04
C ALA A 39 -25.36 -1.64 9.92
N ARG A 40 -24.50 -1.38 8.93
CA ARG A 40 -24.72 -0.30 7.93
C ARG A 40 -24.52 -0.69 6.46
N GLY A 41 -24.46 -1.98 6.17
CA GLY A 41 -24.14 -2.47 4.83
C GLY A 41 -22.64 -2.32 4.55
N VAL A 42 -22.09 -3.24 3.77
CA VAL A 42 -20.66 -3.26 3.47
C VAL A 42 -20.32 -2.05 2.60
N LYS A 43 -19.80 -0.99 3.22
CA LYS A 43 -19.22 0.18 2.54
C LYS A 43 -17.79 -0.16 2.17
N GLY A 44 -17.61 -0.55 0.92
CA GLY A 44 -16.33 -1.04 0.41
C GLY A 44 -16.18 -0.72 -1.06
N GLY A 45 -14.95 -0.76 -1.52
CA GLY A 45 -14.62 -0.50 -2.90
C GLY A 45 -13.19 -0.95 -3.20
N GLY A 46 -12.91 -1.17 -4.47
CA GLY A 46 -11.61 -1.57 -4.98
C GLY A 46 -11.20 -0.70 -6.16
N LEU A 47 -9.90 -0.54 -6.33
CA LEU A 47 -9.27 0.05 -7.50
C LEU A 47 -8.39 -1.02 -8.14
N ILE A 48 -8.65 -1.34 -9.41
CA ILE A 48 -7.86 -2.25 -10.22
C ILE A 48 -7.20 -1.43 -11.33
N MET A 49 -5.87 -1.43 -11.42
CA MET A 49 -5.18 -0.80 -12.55
C MET A 49 -4.86 -1.84 -13.63
N LEU A 50 -5.48 -1.68 -14.81
CA LEU A 50 -5.14 -2.44 -16.01
C LEU A 50 -4.21 -1.60 -16.88
N GLY A 51 -2.91 -1.75 -16.65
CA GLY A 51 -1.93 -0.79 -17.19
C GLY A 51 -2.21 0.62 -16.64
N PRO A 52 -2.00 1.70 -17.43
CA PRO A 52 -2.32 3.06 -16.99
C PRO A 52 -3.83 3.37 -16.97
N ILE A 53 -4.70 2.38 -17.13
CA ILE A 53 -6.16 2.57 -17.10
C ILE A 53 -6.70 2.05 -15.75
N PRO A 54 -7.09 2.96 -14.85
CA PRO A 54 -7.69 2.57 -13.58
C PRO A 54 -9.19 2.22 -13.71
N ILE A 55 -9.60 1.15 -13.05
CA ILE A 55 -10.99 0.70 -12.92
C ILE A 55 -11.40 0.74 -11.44
N ILE A 56 -12.42 1.54 -11.13
CA ILE A 56 -12.87 1.79 -9.76
C ILE A 56 -14.23 1.13 -9.54
N PHE A 57 -14.34 0.36 -8.46
CA PHE A 57 -15.57 -0.23 -7.99
C PHE A 57 -15.83 0.24 -6.56
N GLY A 58 -17.07 0.61 -6.24
CA GLY A 58 -17.42 1.04 -4.89
C GLY A 58 -18.91 0.93 -4.63
N THR A 59 -19.28 0.56 -3.41
CA THR A 59 -20.68 0.45 -2.96
C THR A 59 -21.19 1.73 -2.31
N ASP A 60 -20.31 2.69 -2.01
CA ASP A 60 -20.64 3.96 -1.37
C ASP A 60 -19.93 5.14 -2.08
N LYS A 61 -20.62 6.29 -2.19
CA LYS A 61 -20.10 7.51 -2.84
C LYS A 61 -18.84 8.04 -2.17
N GLU A 62 -18.73 7.93 -0.85
CA GLU A 62 -17.58 8.39 -0.08
C GLU A 62 -16.34 7.55 -0.40
N THR A 63 -16.49 6.22 -0.39
CA THR A 63 -15.43 5.29 -0.81
C THR A 63 -15.04 5.52 -2.26
N MET A 64 -16.01 5.72 -3.15
CA MET A 64 -15.75 6.00 -4.57
C MET A 64 -14.94 7.28 -4.76
N ARG A 65 -15.27 8.36 -4.03
CA ARG A 65 -14.55 9.64 -4.11
C ARG A 65 -13.09 9.49 -3.70
N THR A 66 -12.83 8.78 -2.60
CA THR A 66 -11.47 8.51 -2.13
C THR A 66 -10.69 7.67 -3.14
N LEU A 67 -11.31 6.63 -3.71
CA LEU A 67 -10.68 5.79 -4.72
C LEU A 67 -10.39 6.53 -6.03
N ILE A 68 -11.26 7.46 -6.45
CA ILE A 68 -11.03 8.32 -7.61
C ILE A 68 -9.80 9.20 -7.40
N ILE A 69 -9.68 9.87 -6.24
CA ILE A 69 -8.53 10.71 -5.93
C ILE A 69 -7.24 9.88 -5.93
N LEU A 70 -7.27 8.74 -5.23
CA LEU A 70 -6.13 7.83 -5.17
C LEU A 70 -5.72 7.33 -6.55
N SER A 71 -6.70 6.98 -7.39
CA SER A 71 -6.50 6.54 -8.77
C SER A 71 -5.82 7.60 -9.64
N ILE A 72 -6.26 8.84 -9.55
CA ILE A 72 -5.67 9.96 -10.30
C ILE A 72 -4.23 10.20 -9.85
N VAL A 73 -3.98 10.22 -8.53
CA VAL A 73 -2.62 10.38 -7.99
C VAL A 73 -1.72 9.26 -8.50
N LEU A 74 -2.19 8.02 -8.42
CA LEU A 74 -1.42 6.86 -8.88
C LEU A 74 -1.18 6.88 -10.40
N LEU A 75 -2.16 7.33 -11.18
CA LEU A 75 -2.03 7.52 -12.63
C LEU A 75 -0.95 8.55 -12.96
N ILE A 76 -0.94 9.69 -12.27
CA ILE A 76 0.08 10.73 -12.47
C ILE A 76 1.46 10.18 -12.13
N VAL A 77 1.60 9.46 -11.01
CA VAL A 77 2.87 8.84 -10.62
C VAL A 77 3.32 7.81 -11.65
N ALA A 78 2.42 6.96 -12.13
CA ALA A 78 2.73 5.95 -13.14
C ALA A 78 3.15 6.59 -14.47
N LEU A 79 2.43 7.62 -14.93
CA LEU A 79 2.79 8.35 -16.15
C LEU A 79 4.13 9.08 -15.99
N ALA A 80 4.38 9.73 -14.86
CA ALA A 80 5.66 10.38 -14.58
C ALA A 80 6.81 9.36 -14.58
N PHE A 81 6.61 8.20 -13.97
CA PHE A 81 7.59 7.12 -13.97
C PHE A 81 7.88 6.60 -15.38
N ILE A 82 6.84 6.30 -16.17
CA ILE A 82 6.97 5.86 -17.57
C ILE A 82 7.72 6.92 -18.39
N LEU A 83 7.36 8.20 -18.21
CA LEU A 83 8.00 9.31 -18.90
C LEU A 83 9.49 9.37 -18.55
N ILE A 84 9.83 9.42 -17.26
CA ILE A 84 11.22 9.48 -16.78
C ILE A 84 12.04 8.29 -17.30
N VAL A 85 11.53 7.07 -17.18
CA VAL A 85 12.22 5.86 -17.64
C VAL A 85 12.38 5.84 -19.16
N SER A 86 11.41 6.35 -19.92
CA SER A 86 11.46 6.41 -21.38
C SER A 86 12.45 7.46 -21.91
N TRP A 87 12.58 8.61 -21.23
CA TRP A 87 13.52 9.68 -21.63
C TRP A 87 14.95 9.46 -21.12
N LEU A 88 15.15 8.69 -20.06
CA LEU A 88 16.48 8.37 -19.51
C LEU A 88 17.45 7.71 -20.51
N PRO A 89 17.05 6.74 -21.36
CA PRO A 89 17.95 6.13 -22.35
C PRO A 89 18.24 7.00 -23.58
N LEU A 90 17.45 8.05 -23.83
CA LEU A 90 17.63 8.94 -24.98
C LEU A 90 18.68 10.04 -24.70
N THR A 91 18.95 10.34 -23.44
CA THR A 91 19.96 11.33 -23.03
C THR A 91 21.35 10.75 -22.79
N MET A 92 21.50 9.42 -22.81
CA MET A 92 22.77 8.71 -22.58
C MET A 92 23.36 8.07 -23.85
N LYS A 93 22.91 8.48 -25.04
CA LYS A 93 23.51 8.12 -26.34
C LYS A 93 24.26 9.30 -26.94
#